data_AF-A0A2E3WZ58-F1
#
_entry.id   AF-A0A2E3WZ58-F1
#
_cell.length_a   1.000
_cell.length_b   1.000
_cell.length_c   1.000
_cell.angle_alpha   90.00
_cell.angle_beta   90.00
_cell.angle_gamma   90.00
#
_symmetry.space_group_name_H-M   'P 1'
#
loop_
_entity.id
_entity.type
_entity.pdbx_description
1 polymer ?
#
loop_
_entity_poly.entity_id
_entity_poly.type
_entity_poly.pdbx_seq_one_letter_code
_entity_poly.pdbx_strand_id
1 'polypeptide(L)'
;MNDDDEQIPMWIHWPAAIISSIIGLFCISMIVTSTMAQLSTSDWDSTTGIIEDYDYFCDYNGEGTYCEEDIVYTYTIGDDIFHSDVTNLGWTKMEYQWYMSLGLTYGVTFEDGDEIEVYYNPYDPQKSVLIPGWDGIEFGDFFVLFLAFIAPSVLLIRARKKGTISEAINQFKELSQTAKEIQGGMGGSGPNHVQSRARRTAGGTSRERSYNSVINRLNLHSLQKDEHAIKDRIMDEFDLTPTQAQSFIQSEHVRLTLQLGTPPMPPMPPLSDTTIQSPVQNEEQVNNNQMDMMAVFASAMEENLGVDSPDSFEPKPLSSGMSYCEHLGCNVTVSNTDFRCFKCRRTFCYDHKGTSVVCPECS
;
A
#
# COMPACT_ATOMS: atom_id res chain seq x y z
N MET A 1 1.33 49.66 -2.48
CA MET A 1 0.92 48.31 -2.03
C MET A 1 1.88 47.96 -0.93
N ASN A 2 1.42 48.03 0.32
CA ASN A 2 2.24 47.61 1.44
C ASN A 2 2.22 46.09 1.43
N ASP A 3 3.40 45.51 1.23
CA ASP A 3 3.69 44.09 1.41
C ASP A 3 3.61 43.76 2.90
N ASP A 4 2.41 43.88 3.48
CA ASP A 4 2.05 43.21 4.73
C ASP A 4 1.80 41.73 4.41
N ASP A 5 2.74 41.11 3.68
CA ASP A 5 2.88 39.67 3.58
C ASP A 5 3.13 39.18 5.01
N GLU A 6 2.03 38.79 5.65
CA GLU A 6 1.95 38.12 6.93
C GLU A 6 3.19 37.27 7.12
N GLN A 7 4.06 37.71 8.03
CA GLN A 7 5.45 37.32 8.09
C GLN A 7 5.55 35.90 8.66
N ILE A 8 5.22 34.90 7.84
CA ILE A 8 5.32 33.50 8.23
C ILE A 8 6.77 33.28 8.69
N PRO A 9 6.98 32.81 9.93
CA PRO A 9 8.32 32.71 10.50
C PRO A 9 9.16 31.68 9.75
N MET A 10 10.46 31.90 9.71
CA MET A 10 11.42 31.11 8.92
C MET A 10 11.36 29.60 9.24
N TRP A 11 11.10 29.26 10.51
CA TRP A 11 10.96 27.88 10.96
C TRP A 11 9.75 27.15 10.36
N ILE A 12 8.77 27.84 9.75
CA ILE A 12 7.65 27.20 9.04
C ILE A 12 8.00 26.92 7.57
N HIS A 13 8.76 27.81 6.92
CA HIS A 13 9.07 27.68 5.49
C HIS A 13 9.92 26.45 5.15
N TRP A 14 10.95 26.17 5.95
CA TRP A 14 11.86 25.04 5.71
C TRP A 14 11.15 23.69 5.87
N PRO A 15 10.42 23.41 6.97
CA PRO A 15 9.62 22.19 7.09
C PRO A 15 8.58 22.06 5.99
N ALA A 16 7.85 23.13 5.64
CA ALA A 16 6.88 23.09 4.56
C ALA A 16 7.52 22.72 3.21
N ALA A 17 8.68 23.29 2.88
CA ALA A 17 9.42 22.97 1.67
C ALA A 17 9.92 21.50 1.67
N ILE A 18 10.42 21.00 2.80
CA ILE A 18 10.90 19.61 2.93
C ILE A 18 9.72 18.63 2.79
N ILE A 19 8.64 18.85 3.52
CA ILE A 19 7.44 18.01 3.47
C ILE A 19 6.87 17.99 2.05
N SER A 20 6.73 19.17 1.43
CA SER A 20 6.27 19.27 0.04
C SER A 20 7.19 18.54 -0.93
N SER A 21 8.51 18.60 -0.74
CA SER A 21 9.48 17.87 -1.57
C SER A 21 9.35 16.35 -1.43
N ILE A 22 9.11 15.84 -0.21
CA ILE A 22 8.90 14.41 0.03
C ILE A 22 7.61 13.94 -0.62
N ILE A 23 6.51 14.70 -0.46
CA ILE A 23 5.23 14.40 -1.10
C ILE A 23 5.38 14.41 -2.63
N GLY A 24 6.04 15.44 -3.18
CA GLY A 24 6.30 15.52 -4.61
C GLY A 24 7.12 14.34 -5.14
N LEU A 25 8.17 13.93 -4.43
CA LEU A 25 8.98 12.78 -4.80
C LEU A 25 8.17 11.47 -4.79
N PHE A 26 7.28 11.30 -3.81
CA PHE A 26 6.39 10.15 -3.73
C PHE A 26 5.42 10.12 -4.91
N CYS A 27 4.77 11.24 -5.23
CA CYS A 27 3.89 11.34 -6.40
C CYS A 27 4.64 11.02 -7.70
N ILE A 28 5.84 11.58 -7.89
CA ILE A 28 6.68 11.29 -9.05
C ILE A 28 7.00 9.79 -9.13
N SER A 29 7.31 9.14 -8.00
CA SER A 29 7.63 7.71 -8.02
C SER A 29 6.44 6.85 -8.47
N MET A 30 5.23 7.17 -8.03
CA MET A 30 4.02 6.45 -8.44
C MET A 30 3.75 6.64 -9.93
N ILE A 31 3.81 7.89 -10.41
CA ILE A 31 3.58 8.22 -11.83
C ILE A 31 4.64 7.58 -12.73
N VAL A 32 5.92 7.62 -12.33
CA VAL A 32 6.98 7.00 -13.13
C VAL A 32 6.78 5.49 -13.22
N THR A 33 6.35 4.83 -12.14
CA THR A 33 6.08 3.38 -12.18
C THR A 33 4.89 3.03 -13.09
N SER A 34 3.78 3.78 -13.02
CA SER A 34 2.64 3.55 -13.93
C SER A 34 3.01 3.86 -15.38
N THR A 35 3.65 5.00 -15.62
CA THR A 35 4.13 5.42 -16.95
C THR A 35 5.09 4.39 -17.54
N MET A 36 6.03 3.85 -16.76
CA MET A 36 6.96 2.83 -17.25
C MET A 36 6.25 1.52 -17.59
N ALA A 37 5.30 1.07 -16.75
CA ALA A 37 4.49 -0.10 -17.06
C ALA A 37 3.70 0.10 -18.36
N GLN A 38 3.09 1.28 -18.53
CA GLN A 38 2.34 1.63 -19.73
C GLN A 38 3.25 1.77 -20.98
N LEU A 39 4.42 2.38 -20.87
CA LEU A 39 5.38 2.44 -21.99
C LEU A 39 5.90 1.06 -22.38
N SER A 40 5.97 0.12 -21.42
CA SER A 40 6.38 -1.25 -21.70
C SER A 40 5.36 -2.05 -22.52
N THR A 41 4.17 -1.49 -22.78
CA THR A 41 3.19 -2.10 -23.69
C THR A 41 3.32 -1.61 -25.13
N SER A 42 4.25 -0.69 -25.41
CA SER A 42 4.40 -0.09 -26.75
C SER A 42 4.87 -1.06 -27.84
N ASP A 43 5.50 -2.16 -27.47
CA ASP A 43 5.98 -3.22 -28.36
C ASP A 43 5.14 -4.51 -28.27
N TRP A 44 4.01 -4.47 -27.58
CA TRP A 44 3.09 -5.62 -27.51
C TRP A 44 2.42 -5.82 -28.85
N ASP A 45 2.29 -7.09 -29.25
CA ASP A 45 1.56 -7.47 -30.45
C ASP A 45 0.05 -7.28 -30.23
N SER A 46 -0.70 -7.00 -31.31
CA SER A 46 -2.15 -6.86 -31.25
C SER A 46 -2.90 -8.05 -31.85
N THR A 47 -4.12 -8.27 -31.38
CA THR A 47 -5.08 -9.25 -31.91
C THR A 47 -6.50 -8.68 -31.82
N THR A 48 -7.46 -9.38 -32.43
CA THR A 48 -8.88 -9.04 -32.32
C THR A 48 -9.49 -9.69 -31.07
N GLY A 49 -10.07 -8.86 -30.21
CA GLY A 49 -10.92 -9.28 -29.10
C GLY A 49 -12.40 -9.00 -29.38
N ILE A 50 -13.26 -9.60 -28.56
CA ILE A 50 -14.71 -9.39 -28.57
C ILE A 50 -15.11 -8.94 -27.17
N ILE A 51 -15.88 -7.86 -27.09
CA ILE A 51 -16.46 -7.40 -25.83
C ILE A 51 -17.54 -8.39 -25.38
N GLU A 52 -17.39 -8.91 -24.17
CA GLU A 52 -18.37 -9.82 -23.57
C GLU A 52 -19.40 -9.08 -22.72
N ASP A 53 -18.95 -8.02 -22.03
CA ASP A 53 -19.77 -7.18 -21.17
C ASP A 53 -19.19 -5.76 -21.17
N TYR A 54 -20.05 -4.78 -21.42
CA TYR A 54 -19.73 -3.36 -21.32
C TYR A 54 -20.69 -2.67 -20.36
N ASP A 55 -20.15 -2.14 -19.27
CA ASP A 55 -20.91 -1.29 -18.34
C ASP A 55 -20.34 0.13 -18.31
N TYR A 56 -21.26 1.09 -18.31
CA TYR A 56 -20.96 2.51 -18.18
C TYR A 56 -21.73 3.07 -17.01
N PHE A 57 -21.02 3.32 -15.91
CA PHE A 57 -21.62 3.81 -14.69
C PHE A 57 -21.19 5.25 -14.43
N CYS A 58 -22.15 6.14 -14.19
CA CYS A 58 -21.86 7.48 -13.68
C CYS A 58 -22.53 7.72 -12.32
N ASP A 59 -21.72 8.01 -11.31
CA ASP A 59 -22.18 8.49 -10.01
C ASP A 59 -22.39 10.01 -10.03
N TYR A 60 -23.61 10.45 -9.68
CA TYR A 60 -24.01 11.86 -9.60
C TYR A 60 -24.26 12.32 -8.15
N ASN A 61 -23.38 11.98 -7.22
CA ASN A 61 -23.52 12.30 -5.78
C ASN A 61 -23.36 13.78 -5.36
N GLY A 62 -23.47 14.74 -6.27
CA GLY A 62 -23.49 16.19 -5.95
C GLY A 62 -22.14 16.80 -5.54
N GLU A 63 -21.18 16.00 -5.07
CA GLU A 63 -19.78 16.40 -4.82
C GLU A 63 -18.89 16.25 -6.07
N GLY A 64 -19.40 15.58 -7.11
CA GLY A 64 -18.71 15.30 -8.35
C GLY A 64 -19.59 14.48 -9.28
N THR A 65 -19.13 14.27 -10.51
CA THR A 65 -19.69 13.24 -11.39
C THR A 65 -18.55 12.31 -11.75
N TYR A 66 -18.55 11.09 -11.24
CA TYR A 66 -17.52 10.10 -11.58
C TYR A 66 -18.12 9.16 -12.58
N CYS A 67 -17.50 9.00 -13.74
CA CYS A 67 -17.94 8.05 -14.74
C CYS A 67 -16.85 7.00 -14.93
N GLU A 68 -17.23 5.75 -14.88
CA GLU A 68 -16.37 4.59 -15.02
C GLU A 68 -16.89 3.75 -16.19
N GLU A 69 -15.96 3.27 -17.01
CA GLU A 69 -16.20 2.38 -18.14
C GLU A 69 -15.54 1.04 -17.80
N ASP A 70 -16.36 0.02 -17.60
CA ASP A 70 -15.89 -1.34 -17.33
C ASP A 70 -16.07 -2.17 -18.61
N ILE A 71 -14.95 -2.65 -19.15
CA ILE A 71 -14.94 -3.49 -20.35
C ILE A 71 -14.40 -4.87 -20.00
N VAL A 72 -15.22 -5.89 -20.20
CA VAL A 72 -14.83 -7.31 -20.16
C VAL A 72 -14.76 -7.80 -21.59
N TYR A 73 -13.67 -8.46 -21.95
CA TYR A 73 -13.46 -8.94 -23.31
C TYR A 73 -12.68 -10.25 -23.32
N THR A 74 -12.92 -11.03 -24.38
CA THR A 74 -12.08 -12.19 -24.73
C THR A 74 -11.30 -11.91 -25.99
N TYR A 75 -10.15 -12.55 -26.14
CA TYR A 75 -9.31 -12.45 -27.33
C TYR A 75 -8.62 -13.77 -27.62
N THR A 76 -8.22 -13.94 -28.87
CA THR A 76 -7.60 -15.19 -29.35
C THR A 76 -6.17 -14.95 -29.81
N ILE A 77 -5.28 -15.86 -29.43
CA ILE A 77 -3.90 -15.90 -29.88
C ILE A 77 -3.61 -17.32 -30.36
N GLY A 78 -3.57 -17.50 -31.69
CA GLY A 78 -3.53 -18.84 -32.27
C GLY A 78 -4.85 -19.59 -32.02
N ASP A 79 -4.77 -20.74 -31.35
CA ASP A 79 -5.93 -21.59 -31.00
C ASP A 79 -6.42 -21.39 -29.56
N ASP A 80 -5.72 -20.56 -28.77
CA ASP A 80 -6.02 -20.32 -27.36
C ASP A 80 -6.87 -19.06 -27.16
N ILE A 81 -7.87 -19.16 -26.28
CA ILE A 81 -8.77 -18.06 -25.90
C ILE A 81 -8.35 -17.56 -24.52
N PHE A 82 -8.17 -16.25 -24.41
CA PHE A 82 -7.84 -15.54 -23.18
C PHE A 82 -9.01 -14.65 -22.78
N HIS A 83 -9.24 -14.54 -21.47
CA HIS A 83 -10.27 -13.70 -20.88
C HIS A 83 -9.59 -12.63 -20.04
N SER A 84 -10.00 -11.38 -20.22
CA SER A 84 -9.51 -10.25 -19.43
C SER A 84 -10.52 -9.94 -18.34
N ASP A 85 -10.04 -9.92 -17.09
CA ASP A 85 -10.84 -9.47 -15.95
C ASP A 85 -10.81 -7.93 -15.94
N VAL A 86 -11.94 -7.30 -16.29
CA VAL A 86 -12.29 -5.85 -16.21
C VAL A 86 -11.13 -4.88 -16.45
N THR A 87 -11.09 -4.27 -17.64
CA THR A 87 -10.29 -3.05 -17.85
C THR A 87 -11.15 -1.85 -17.53
N ASN A 88 -10.91 -1.20 -16.39
CA ASN A 88 -11.56 0.07 -16.03
C ASN A 88 -10.85 1.20 -16.76
N LEU A 89 -11.52 1.80 -17.74
CA LEU A 89 -11.10 3.03 -18.38
C LEU A 89 -11.66 4.21 -17.58
N GLY A 90 -11.37 4.29 -16.28
CA GLY A 90 -11.94 5.31 -15.41
C GLY A 90 -11.39 6.70 -15.73
N TRP A 91 -12.26 7.66 -16.03
CA TRP A 91 -11.89 9.06 -16.21
C TRP A 91 -12.54 9.88 -15.12
N THR A 92 -11.80 10.75 -14.43
CA THR A 92 -12.45 11.75 -13.58
C THR A 92 -13.31 12.68 -14.44
N LYS A 93 -14.36 13.29 -13.85
CA LYS A 93 -15.19 14.31 -14.56
C LYS A 93 -14.35 15.33 -15.30
N MET A 94 -13.28 15.78 -14.65
CA MET A 94 -12.43 16.84 -15.12
C MET A 94 -11.63 16.39 -16.33
N GLU A 95 -11.08 15.17 -16.29
CA GLU A 95 -10.44 14.54 -17.45
C GLU A 95 -11.44 14.38 -18.58
N TYR A 96 -12.55 13.69 -18.34
CA TYR A 96 -13.58 13.46 -19.36
C TYR A 96 -14.06 14.77 -20.02
N GLN A 97 -14.37 15.80 -19.22
CA GLN A 97 -14.78 17.11 -19.72
C GLN A 97 -13.66 17.84 -20.46
N TRP A 98 -12.41 17.71 -20.02
CA TRP A 98 -11.27 18.33 -20.69
C TRP A 98 -11.01 17.68 -22.06
N TYR A 99 -11.03 16.35 -22.14
CA TYR A 99 -10.94 15.60 -23.40
C TYR A 99 -12.08 15.97 -24.35
N MET A 100 -13.32 16.00 -23.85
CA MET A 100 -14.48 16.48 -24.63
C MET A 100 -14.33 17.95 -25.08
N SER A 101 -13.75 18.83 -24.24
CA SER A 101 -13.54 20.24 -24.57
C SER A 101 -12.49 20.48 -25.66
N LEU A 102 -11.54 19.55 -25.81
CA LEU A 102 -10.56 19.56 -26.90
C LEU A 102 -11.15 19.06 -28.23
N GLY A 103 -12.43 18.69 -28.27
CA GLY A 103 -13.06 18.11 -29.46
C GLY A 103 -12.54 16.70 -29.78
N LEU A 104 -11.84 16.07 -28.83
CA LEU A 104 -11.49 14.66 -28.87
C LEU A 104 -12.73 13.88 -28.42
N THR A 105 -13.77 13.87 -29.26
CA THR A 105 -14.87 12.93 -29.08
C THR A 105 -14.31 11.55 -29.32
N TYR A 106 -14.09 10.78 -28.25
CA TYR A 106 -14.09 9.33 -28.36
C TYR A 106 -15.52 8.92 -28.69
N GLY A 107 -15.85 8.93 -29.98
CA GLY A 107 -17.16 8.58 -30.53
C GLY A 107 -17.36 7.07 -30.62
N VAL A 108 -16.64 6.29 -29.83
CA VAL A 108 -16.74 4.84 -29.81
C VAL A 108 -17.61 4.49 -28.61
N THR A 109 -18.91 4.39 -28.85
CA THR A 109 -19.80 3.68 -27.93
C THR A 109 -19.56 2.20 -28.17
N PHE A 110 -19.12 1.49 -27.13
CA PHE A 110 -18.99 0.05 -27.18
C PHE A 110 -20.34 -0.61 -26.87
N GLU A 111 -20.62 -1.70 -27.55
CA GLU A 111 -21.73 -2.62 -27.26
C GLU A 111 -21.20 -4.05 -27.07
N ASP A 112 -21.94 -4.87 -26.34
CA ASP A 112 -21.61 -6.29 -26.20
C ASP A 112 -21.53 -6.96 -27.59
N GLY A 113 -20.45 -7.70 -27.82
CA GLY A 113 -20.16 -8.36 -29.08
C GLY A 113 -19.37 -7.52 -30.09
N ASP A 114 -19.03 -6.27 -29.77
CA ASP A 114 -18.16 -5.45 -30.62
C ASP A 114 -16.75 -6.04 -30.70
N GLU A 115 -16.15 -5.95 -31.89
CA GLU A 115 -14.74 -6.30 -32.12
C GLU A 115 -13.84 -5.14 -31.71
N ILE A 116 -12.82 -5.43 -30.91
CA ILE A 116 -11.83 -4.46 -30.42
C ILE A 116 -10.40 -4.92 -30.72
N GLU A 117 -9.48 -3.97 -30.82
CA GLU A 117 -8.05 -4.28 -30.88
C GLU A 117 -7.51 -4.45 -29.46
N VAL A 118 -6.88 -5.60 -29.20
CA VAL A 118 -6.31 -5.95 -27.89
C VAL A 118 -4.81 -6.16 -28.05
N TYR A 119 -4.03 -5.47 -27.22
CA TYR A 119 -2.58 -5.62 -27.16
C TYR A 119 -2.23 -6.55 -26.00
N TYR A 120 -1.44 -7.59 -26.25
CA TYR A 120 -1.16 -8.62 -25.25
C TYR A 120 0.34 -8.79 -25.00
N ASN A 121 0.69 -9.19 -23.77
CA ASN A 121 2.07 -9.41 -23.41
C ASN A 121 2.60 -10.70 -24.05
N PRO A 122 3.68 -10.66 -24.85
CA PRO A 122 4.19 -11.84 -25.56
C PRO A 122 4.77 -12.91 -24.63
N TYR A 123 5.11 -12.56 -23.39
CA TYR A 123 5.64 -13.49 -22.39
C TYR A 123 4.58 -13.98 -21.39
N ASP A 124 3.44 -13.28 -21.31
CA ASP A 124 2.36 -13.57 -20.36
C ASP A 124 1.01 -13.18 -21.00
N PRO A 125 0.47 -14.00 -21.92
CA PRO A 125 -0.70 -13.62 -22.73
C PRO A 125 -2.01 -13.48 -21.95
N GLN A 126 -2.00 -13.69 -20.62
CA GLN A 126 -3.14 -13.33 -19.76
C GLN A 126 -3.18 -11.82 -19.47
N LYS A 127 -2.09 -11.09 -19.73
CA LYS A 127 -2.03 -9.64 -19.56
C LYS A 127 -2.26 -8.96 -20.89
N SER A 128 -3.30 -8.13 -20.94
CA SER A 128 -3.64 -7.31 -22.09
C SER A 128 -3.93 -5.87 -21.70
N VAL A 129 -3.82 -4.97 -22.67
CA VAL A 129 -4.25 -3.58 -22.61
C VAL A 129 -4.99 -3.23 -23.89
N LEU A 130 -5.94 -2.29 -23.80
CA LEU A 130 -6.68 -1.78 -24.96
C LEU A 130 -5.95 -0.61 -25.64
N ILE A 131 -5.11 0.10 -24.89
CA ILE A 131 -4.36 1.25 -25.39
C ILE A 131 -2.89 1.05 -25.02
N PRO A 132 -1.99 0.86 -25.99
CA PRO A 132 -0.59 0.60 -25.72
C PRO A 132 0.25 1.88 -25.65
N GLY A 133 1.40 1.80 -24.98
CA GLY A 133 2.44 2.82 -25.07
C GLY A 133 1.98 4.21 -24.65
N TRP A 134 2.37 5.22 -25.44
CA TRP A 134 2.12 6.63 -25.12
C TRP A 134 0.63 7.00 -25.09
N ASP A 135 -0.20 6.29 -25.85
CA ASP A 135 -1.62 6.62 -25.96
C ASP A 135 -2.40 6.26 -24.68
N GLY A 136 -1.88 5.32 -23.88
CA GLY A 136 -2.48 4.96 -22.59
C GLY A 136 -1.91 5.76 -21.41
N ILE A 137 -1.01 6.72 -21.63
CA ILE A 137 -0.55 7.61 -20.57
C ILE A 137 -1.60 8.70 -20.36
N GLU A 138 -2.11 8.79 -19.14
CA GLU A 138 -3.06 9.82 -18.76
C GLU A 138 -2.39 11.21 -18.79
N PHE A 139 -2.96 12.16 -19.56
CA PHE A 139 -2.41 13.53 -19.59
C PHE A 139 -2.39 14.21 -18.20
N GLY A 140 -3.27 13.78 -17.29
CA GLY A 140 -3.30 14.21 -15.89
C GLY A 140 -1.97 14.01 -15.18
N ASP A 141 -1.24 12.94 -15.50
CA ASP A 141 0.08 12.64 -14.92
C ASP A 141 1.09 13.75 -15.19
N PHE A 142 1.07 14.38 -16.37
CA PHE A 142 1.98 15.50 -16.67
C PHE A 142 1.70 16.72 -15.79
N PHE A 143 0.43 16.99 -15.49
CA PHE A 143 0.05 18.10 -14.63
C PHE A 143 0.44 17.84 -13.18
N VAL A 144 0.21 16.62 -12.69
CA VAL A 144 0.64 16.21 -11.35
C VAL A 144 2.16 16.26 -11.23
N LEU A 145 2.91 15.76 -12.24
CA LEU A 145 4.36 15.88 -12.30
C LEU A 145 4.80 17.36 -12.26
N PHE A 146 4.17 18.23 -13.05
CA PHE A 146 4.49 19.65 -13.05
C PHE A 146 4.31 20.27 -11.65
N LEU A 147 3.18 20.01 -10.99
CA LEU A 147 2.94 20.50 -9.63
C LEU A 147 3.91 19.88 -8.61
N ALA A 148 4.21 18.59 -8.75
CA ALA A 148 5.16 17.88 -7.89
C ALA A 148 6.59 18.42 -7.99
N PHE A 149 6.97 19.05 -9.12
CA PHE A 149 8.25 19.74 -9.25
C PHE A 149 8.18 21.22 -8.86
N ILE A 150 7.18 21.95 -9.35
CA ILE A 150 7.11 23.40 -9.24
C ILE A 150 6.79 23.84 -7.82
N ALA A 151 5.81 23.21 -7.15
CA ALA A 151 5.43 23.63 -5.80
C ALA A 151 6.59 23.47 -4.80
N PRO A 152 7.30 22.31 -4.73
CA PRO A 152 8.48 22.20 -3.89
C PRO A 152 9.60 23.15 -4.29
N SER A 153 9.83 23.37 -5.59
CA SER A 153 10.86 24.29 -6.08
C SER A 153 10.59 25.73 -5.64
N VAL A 154 9.35 26.20 -5.77
CA VAL A 154 8.95 27.55 -5.31
C VAL A 154 9.09 27.67 -3.80
N LEU A 155 8.68 26.65 -3.04
CA LEU A 155 8.82 26.65 -1.58
C LEU A 155 10.29 26.64 -1.15
N LEU A 156 11.15 25.86 -1.82
CA LEU A 156 12.59 25.83 -1.57
C LEU A 156 13.26 27.17 -1.90
N ILE A 157 12.88 27.80 -3.02
CA ILE A 157 13.39 29.14 -3.39
C ILE A 157 12.95 30.17 -2.34
N ARG A 158 11.68 30.15 -1.90
CA ARG A 158 11.18 31.04 -0.85
C ARG A 158 11.88 30.81 0.48
N ALA A 159 12.06 29.55 0.90
CA ALA A 159 12.77 29.20 2.12
C ALA A 159 14.23 29.70 2.07
N ARG A 160 14.92 29.47 0.94
CA ARG A 160 16.31 29.90 0.73
C ARG A 160 16.46 31.43 0.72
N LYS A 161 15.49 32.16 0.16
CA LYS A 161 15.50 33.64 0.20
C LYS A 161 15.38 34.19 1.62
N LYS A 162 14.67 33.49 2.51
CA LYS A 162 14.51 33.93 3.91
C LYS A 162 15.71 33.60 4.79
N GLY A 163 16.41 32.49 4.54
CA GLY A 163 17.61 32.12 5.29
C GLY A 163 18.05 30.70 5.02
N THR A 164 19.08 30.26 5.73
CA THR A 164 19.62 28.90 5.66
C THR A 164 18.82 27.93 6.51
N ILE A 165 18.88 26.65 6.16
CA ILE A 165 18.25 25.58 6.95
C ILE A 165 18.84 25.49 8.36
N SER A 166 20.13 25.81 8.54
CA SER A 166 20.80 25.85 9.84
C SER A 166 20.20 26.91 10.76
N GLU A 167 19.88 28.10 10.24
CA GLU A 167 19.24 29.16 11.02
C GLU A 167 17.83 28.74 11.45
N ALA A 168 17.06 28.12 10.56
CA ALA A 168 15.74 27.59 10.88
C ALA A 168 15.79 26.49 11.97
N ILE A 169 16.77 25.59 11.90
CA ILE A 169 16.98 24.54 12.92
C ILE A 169 17.34 25.16 14.28
N ASN A 170 18.17 26.19 14.30
CA ASN A 170 18.55 26.87 15.54
C ASN A 170 17.35 27.59 16.17
N GLN A 171 16.54 28.30 15.37
CA GLN A 171 15.29 28.91 15.84
C GLN A 171 14.30 27.87 16.41
N PHE A 172 14.20 26.71 15.76
CA PHE A 172 13.35 25.63 16.23
C PHE A 172 13.84 25.04 17.57
N LYS A 173 15.16 24.90 17.74
CA LYS A 173 15.75 24.46 19.02
C LYS A 173 15.44 25.44 20.15
N GLU A 174 15.57 26.75 19.91
CA GLU A 174 15.22 27.79 20.88
C GLU A 174 13.73 27.69 21.29
N LEU A 175 12.82 27.58 20.33
CA LEU A 175 11.39 27.37 20.60
C LEU A 175 11.12 26.11 21.44
N SER A 176 11.81 25.00 21.12
CA SER A 176 11.65 23.75 21.85
C SER A 176 12.14 23.82 23.30
N GLN A 177 13.18 24.62 23.56
CA GLN A 177 13.70 24.85 24.91
C GLN A 177 12.73 25.71 25.72
N THR A 178 12.22 26.81 25.13
CA THR A 178 11.21 27.67 25.75
C THR A 178 9.93 26.89 26.10
N ALA A 179 9.46 26.02 25.21
CA ALA A 179 8.29 25.18 25.49
C ALA A 179 8.51 24.20 26.66
N LYS A 180 9.72 23.64 26.80
CA LYS A 180 10.09 22.77 27.92
C LYS A 180 10.15 23.53 29.25
N GLU A 181 10.64 24.77 29.26
CA GLU A 181 10.65 25.60 30.47
C GLU A 181 9.24 25.96 30.95
N ILE A 182 8.31 26.26 30.02
CA ILE A 182 6.91 26.54 30.36
C ILE A 182 6.22 25.29 30.95
N GLN A 183 6.51 24.09 30.43
CA GLN A 183 6.00 22.84 31.01
C GLN A 183 6.65 22.48 32.36
N GLY A 184 7.93 22.80 32.55
CA GLY A 184 8.63 22.59 33.81
C GLY A 184 8.22 23.58 34.92
N GLY A 185 7.78 24.79 34.55
CA GLY A 185 7.43 25.87 35.47
C GLY A 185 6.03 25.76 36.10
N MET A 186 5.12 24.95 35.57
CA MET A 186 3.77 24.75 36.13
C MET A 186 3.69 23.65 37.22
N GLY A 187 4.83 23.10 37.65
CA GLY A 187 4.89 22.04 38.67
C GLY A 187 4.93 22.51 40.13
N GLY A 188 4.78 23.81 40.42
CA GLY A 188 4.96 24.36 41.77
C GLY A 188 3.71 24.97 42.40
N SER A 189 3.12 24.27 43.37
CA SER A 189 2.18 24.73 44.40
C SER A 189 0.71 24.99 44.04
N GLY A 190 -0.13 23.97 44.30
CA GLY A 190 -1.57 24.11 44.55
C GLY A 190 -2.15 22.79 45.10
N PRO A 191 -2.86 22.79 46.25
CA PRO A 191 -3.14 21.57 47.01
C PRO A 191 -4.31 20.76 46.46
N ASN A 192 -4.14 19.43 46.52
CA ASN A 192 -5.16 18.39 46.63
C ASN A 192 -6.61 18.77 46.25
N HIS A 193 -7.01 18.48 45.02
CA HIS A 193 -8.28 17.82 44.82
C HIS A 193 -8.20 16.80 43.69
N VAL A 194 -8.30 15.54 44.09
CA VAL A 194 -8.38 14.36 43.22
C VAL A 194 -9.67 14.46 42.41
N GLN A 195 -9.52 14.54 41.08
CA GLN A 195 -10.52 14.03 40.15
C GLN A 195 -9.79 13.22 39.08
N SER A 196 -9.79 11.91 39.32
CA SER A 196 -9.22 10.87 38.49
C SER A 196 -9.83 10.91 37.08
N ARG A 197 -9.09 11.47 36.12
CA ARG A 197 -9.36 11.33 34.69
C ARG A 197 -8.68 10.06 34.19
N ALA A 198 -9.47 9.15 33.66
CA ALA A 198 -9.06 7.83 33.22
C ALA A 198 -7.85 7.87 32.29
N ARG A 199 -6.82 7.12 32.70
CA ARG A 199 -5.59 6.83 31.97
C ARG A 199 -5.98 6.09 30.69
N ARG A 200 -5.83 6.73 29.53
CA ARG A 200 -5.97 6.03 28.24
C ARG A 200 -4.81 5.05 28.11
N THR A 201 -5.14 3.77 28.15
CA THR A 201 -4.24 2.65 27.89
C THR A 201 -3.90 2.64 26.40
N ALA A 202 -2.77 3.25 26.04
CA ALA A 202 -2.17 3.08 24.72
C ALA A 202 -1.44 1.73 24.70
N GLY A 203 -2.13 0.70 24.23
CA GLY A 203 -1.56 -0.65 24.12
C GLY A 203 -2.26 -1.56 23.12
N GLY A 204 -3.20 -1.05 22.32
CA GLY A 204 -3.90 -1.88 21.33
C GLY A 204 -3.03 -2.12 20.09
N THR A 205 -2.89 -3.39 19.71
CA THR A 205 -2.27 -3.79 18.45
C THR A 205 -3.00 -3.12 17.27
N SER A 206 -2.33 -2.93 16.12
CA SER A 206 -2.94 -2.26 14.94
C SER A 206 -4.29 -2.88 14.54
N ARG A 207 -4.44 -4.18 14.80
CA ARG A 207 -5.64 -4.98 14.53
C ARG A 207 -6.82 -4.60 15.44
N GLU A 208 -6.59 -4.35 16.72
CA GLU A 208 -7.62 -3.93 17.69
C GLU A 208 -8.19 -2.53 17.39
N ARG A 209 -7.35 -1.61 16.88
CA ARG A 209 -7.82 -0.29 16.45
C ARG A 209 -8.78 -0.39 15.27
N SER A 210 -8.49 -1.29 14.32
CA SER A 210 -9.37 -1.55 13.17
C SER A 210 -10.72 -2.10 13.63
N TYR A 211 -10.74 -3.07 14.55
CA TYR A 211 -11.99 -3.61 15.11
C TYR A 211 -12.81 -2.53 15.84
N ASN A 212 -12.18 -1.69 16.67
CA ASN A 212 -12.87 -0.61 17.37
C ASN A 212 -13.45 0.44 16.40
N SER A 213 -12.79 0.70 15.27
CA SER A 213 -13.30 1.62 14.25
C SER A 213 -14.59 1.08 13.62
N VAL A 214 -14.61 -0.21 13.26
CA VAL A 214 -15.80 -0.86 12.68
C VAL A 214 -16.95 -0.91 13.69
N ILE A 215 -16.66 -1.29 14.95
CA ILE A 215 -17.65 -1.36 16.04
C ILE A 215 -18.31 0.02 16.26
N ASN A 216 -17.52 1.08 16.29
CA ASN A 216 -18.03 2.43 16.51
C ASN A 216 -18.78 2.98 15.29
N ARG A 217 -18.25 2.77 14.07
CA ARG A 217 -18.86 3.26 12.83
C ARG A 217 -20.26 2.69 12.62
N LEU A 218 -20.42 1.40 12.86
CA LEU A 218 -21.71 0.70 12.75
C LEU A 218 -22.61 0.81 13.99
N ASN A 219 -22.13 1.50 15.03
CA ASN A 219 -22.78 1.58 16.33
C ASN A 219 -23.20 0.20 16.87
N LEU A 220 -22.33 -0.82 16.74
CA LEU A 220 -22.67 -2.20 17.10
C LEU A 220 -22.97 -2.37 18.60
N HIS A 221 -22.55 -1.42 19.42
CA HIS A 221 -22.92 -1.33 20.84
C HIS A 221 -24.42 -1.21 21.09
N SER A 222 -25.23 -0.77 20.11
CA SER A 222 -26.69 -0.69 20.25
C SER A 222 -27.39 -2.03 20.00
N LEU A 223 -26.73 -2.98 19.34
CA LEU A 223 -27.29 -4.28 18.95
C LEU A 223 -27.04 -5.37 20.02
N GLN A 224 -26.85 -4.97 21.27
CA GLN A 224 -26.27 -5.80 22.35
C GLN A 224 -26.80 -7.25 22.37
N LYS A 225 -25.85 -8.19 22.19
CA LYS A 225 -26.01 -9.65 22.29
C LYS A 225 -26.72 -10.36 21.14
N ASP A 226 -27.17 -9.65 20.11
CA ASP A 226 -27.72 -10.28 18.92
C ASP A 226 -26.62 -10.48 17.86
N GLU A 227 -25.98 -11.66 17.89
CA GLU A 227 -24.93 -12.02 16.93
C GLU A 227 -25.45 -12.02 15.48
N HIS A 228 -26.73 -12.33 15.25
CA HIS A 228 -27.31 -12.36 13.91
C HIS A 228 -27.51 -10.94 13.36
N ALA A 229 -28.07 -10.04 14.18
CA ALA A 229 -28.25 -8.64 13.78
C ALA A 229 -26.93 -7.91 13.55
N ILE A 230 -25.88 -8.25 14.32
CA ILE A 230 -24.52 -7.73 14.11
C ILE A 230 -23.97 -8.25 12.77
N LYS A 231 -24.16 -9.53 12.47
CA LYS A 231 -23.72 -10.14 11.20
C LYS A 231 -24.38 -9.49 10.01
N ASP A 232 -25.70 -9.36 10.03
CA ASP A 232 -26.47 -8.77 8.94
C ASP A 232 -26.05 -7.32 8.68
N ARG A 233 -25.89 -6.52 9.74
CA ARG A 233 -25.47 -5.11 9.61
C ARG A 233 -24.04 -4.95 9.06
N ILE A 234 -23.14 -5.87 9.41
CA ILE A 234 -21.77 -5.84 8.88
C ILE A 234 -21.74 -6.27 7.41
N MET A 235 -22.54 -7.27 7.03
CA MET A 235 -22.65 -7.71 5.64
C MET A 235 -23.23 -6.61 4.75
N ASP A 236 -24.27 -5.91 5.24
CA ASP A 236 -24.98 -4.84 4.52
C ASP A 236 -24.12 -3.59 4.28
N GLU A 237 -23.28 -3.17 5.24
CA GLU A 237 -22.48 -1.93 5.10
C GLU A 237 -21.14 -2.16 4.38
N PHE A 238 -20.57 -3.36 4.45
CA PHE A 238 -19.20 -3.63 3.98
C PHE A 238 -19.10 -4.69 2.88
N ASP A 239 -20.22 -5.12 2.31
CA ASP A 239 -20.31 -6.18 1.28
C ASP A 239 -19.49 -7.44 1.63
N LEU A 240 -19.46 -7.79 2.91
CA LEU A 240 -18.69 -8.95 3.38
C LEU A 240 -19.45 -10.25 3.14
N THR A 241 -18.71 -11.29 2.77
CA THR A 241 -19.26 -12.64 2.70
C THR A 241 -19.69 -13.13 4.10
N PRO A 242 -20.65 -14.06 4.19
CA PRO A 242 -21.10 -14.62 5.47
C PRO A 242 -19.96 -15.19 6.33
N THR A 243 -18.91 -15.73 5.69
CA THR A 243 -17.74 -16.32 6.34
C THR A 243 -16.81 -15.24 6.93
N GLN A 244 -16.61 -14.13 6.21
CA GLN A 244 -15.83 -12.99 6.70
C GLN A 244 -16.52 -12.29 7.87
N ALA A 245 -17.83 -12.07 7.77
CA ALA A 245 -18.63 -11.51 8.87
C ALA A 245 -18.59 -12.42 10.12
N GLN A 246 -18.64 -13.74 9.93
CA GLN A 246 -18.49 -14.71 11.01
C GLN A 246 -17.11 -14.65 11.66
N SER A 247 -16.04 -14.53 10.86
CA SER A 247 -14.67 -14.38 11.38
C SER A 247 -14.49 -13.10 12.21
N PHE A 248 -15.15 -12.00 11.81
CA PHE A 248 -15.16 -10.76 12.59
C PHE A 248 -15.80 -10.97 13.96
N ILE A 249 -16.99 -11.58 14.01
CA ILE A 249 -17.74 -11.82 15.26
C ILE A 249 -17.03 -12.81 16.19
N GLN A 250 -16.28 -13.77 15.63
CA GLN A 250 -15.52 -14.75 16.40
C GLN A 250 -14.21 -14.19 16.99
N SER A 251 -13.75 -13.00 16.58
CA SER A 251 -12.59 -12.33 17.18
C SER A 251 -12.78 -12.15 18.68
N GLU A 252 -11.84 -12.63 19.49
CA GLU A 252 -11.85 -12.50 20.95
C GLU A 252 -12.09 -11.05 21.40
N HIS A 253 -11.41 -10.10 20.74
CA HIS A 253 -11.54 -8.67 21.02
C HIS A 253 -12.97 -8.16 20.75
N VAL A 254 -13.58 -8.58 19.64
CA VAL A 254 -14.96 -8.17 19.28
C VAL A 254 -15.96 -8.76 20.28
N ARG A 255 -15.79 -10.04 20.64
CA ARG A 255 -16.65 -10.70 21.62
C ARG A 255 -16.56 -10.04 23.00
N LEU A 256 -15.37 -9.69 23.47
CA LEU A 256 -15.17 -8.99 24.74
C LEU A 256 -15.76 -7.57 24.70
N THR A 257 -15.54 -6.85 23.60
CA THR A 257 -16.00 -5.45 23.44
C THR A 257 -17.53 -5.35 23.34
N LEU A 258 -18.16 -6.32 22.67
CA LEU A 258 -19.62 -6.39 22.49
C LEU A 258 -20.31 -7.26 23.56
N GLN A 259 -19.55 -7.82 24.52
CA GLN A 259 -20.03 -8.70 25.59
C GLN A 259 -20.81 -9.93 25.07
N LEU A 260 -20.34 -10.49 23.96
CA LEU A 260 -20.91 -11.68 23.33
C LEU A 260 -20.40 -12.92 24.08
N GLY A 261 -21.22 -13.44 24.99
CA GLY A 261 -21.06 -14.79 25.53
C GLY A 261 -20.17 -15.00 26.77
N THR A 262 -19.90 -13.99 27.60
CA THR A 262 -19.27 -14.25 28.92
C THR A 262 -20.29 -14.77 29.95
N PRO A 263 -20.07 -15.92 30.61
CA PRO A 263 -20.83 -16.29 31.81
C PRO A 263 -20.58 -15.26 32.94
N PRO A 264 -21.53 -15.06 33.87
CA PRO A 264 -21.42 -14.06 34.92
C PRO A 264 -20.21 -14.35 35.81
N MET A 265 -19.27 -13.41 35.91
CA MET A 265 -18.16 -13.53 36.85
C MET A 265 -18.71 -13.60 38.29
N PRO A 266 -18.20 -14.50 39.14
CA PRO A 266 -18.56 -14.53 40.56
C PRO A 266 -18.07 -13.25 41.27
N PRO A 267 -18.75 -12.83 42.34
CA PRO A 267 -18.41 -11.60 43.07
C PRO A 267 -16.99 -11.70 43.65
N MET A 268 -16.20 -10.66 43.40
CA MET A 268 -14.82 -10.54 43.85
C MET A 268 -14.75 -10.55 45.39
N PRO A 269 -13.85 -11.31 46.03
CA PRO A 269 -13.61 -11.22 47.47
C PRO A 269 -12.88 -9.91 47.81
N PRO A 270 -13.05 -9.35 49.02
CA PRO A 270 -12.35 -8.13 49.41
C PRO A 270 -10.84 -8.40 49.54
N LEU A 271 -10.03 -7.58 48.87
CA LEU A 271 -8.57 -7.61 49.01
C LEU A 271 -8.16 -7.05 50.37
N SER A 272 -7.64 -7.92 51.23
CA SER A 272 -6.70 -7.58 52.28
C SER A 272 -5.31 -7.39 51.67
N ASP A 273 -4.59 -6.37 52.12
CA ASP A 273 -3.17 -6.17 51.82
C ASP A 273 -2.34 -7.43 52.12
N THR A 274 -1.37 -7.74 51.24
CA THR A 274 0.02 -8.15 51.58
C THR A 274 0.61 -9.15 50.57
N THR A 275 1.72 -8.70 49.95
CA THR A 275 2.90 -9.44 49.47
C THR A 275 2.89 -10.22 48.14
N ILE A 276 3.91 -9.86 47.35
CA ILE A 276 4.44 -10.40 46.11
C ILE A 276 4.75 -11.90 46.20
N GLN A 277 4.32 -12.67 45.20
CA GLN A 277 5.07 -13.82 44.66
C GLN A 277 4.54 -14.20 43.26
N SER A 278 5.43 -14.20 42.25
CA SER A 278 5.20 -14.86 40.96
C SER A 278 5.17 -16.39 41.14
N PRO A 279 4.49 -17.12 40.23
CA PRO A 279 5.28 -17.97 39.34
C PRO A 279 4.74 -18.12 37.90
N VAL A 280 5.70 -18.11 36.98
CA VAL A 280 5.94 -19.00 35.81
C VAL A 280 4.88 -20.06 35.45
N GLN A 281 4.51 -20.09 34.15
CA GLN A 281 4.55 -21.21 33.16
C GLN A 281 3.26 -21.41 32.32
N ASN A 282 3.39 -21.26 30.99
CA ASN A 282 3.04 -22.25 29.93
C ASN A 282 2.76 -21.56 28.58
N GLU A 283 3.76 -21.56 27.69
CA GLU A 283 3.71 -20.91 26.36
C GLU A 283 4.08 -21.88 25.22
N GLU A 284 3.82 -23.19 25.37
CA GLU A 284 4.36 -24.21 24.46
C GLU A 284 3.33 -24.89 23.53
N GLN A 285 2.07 -24.43 23.47
CA GLN A 285 1.02 -25.11 22.68
C GLN A 285 0.39 -24.29 21.54
N VAL A 286 0.75 -23.01 21.37
CA VAL A 286 0.16 -22.13 20.33
C VAL A 286 0.96 -22.12 19.03
N ASN A 287 2.20 -22.62 19.03
CA ASN A 287 3.11 -22.48 17.88
C ASN A 287 2.83 -23.44 16.71
N ASN A 288 2.08 -24.54 16.94
CA ASN A 288 1.90 -25.57 15.91
C ASN A 288 0.82 -25.23 14.87
N ASN A 289 -0.16 -24.39 15.19
CA ASN A 289 -1.18 -23.97 14.22
C ASN A 289 -0.76 -22.74 13.39
N GLN A 290 0.30 -22.04 13.80
CA GLN A 290 0.80 -20.84 13.11
C GLN A 290 1.80 -21.20 11.98
N MET A 291 2.51 -22.32 12.10
CA MET A 291 3.45 -22.80 11.08
C MET A 291 2.77 -23.53 9.90
N ASP A 292 1.62 -24.16 10.13
CA ASP A 292 0.90 -24.92 9.09
C ASP A 292 0.36 -24.02 7.96
N MET A 293 -0.09 -22.80 8.26
CA MET A 293 -0.62 -21.89 7.24
C MET A 293 0.47 -21.26 6.35
N MET A 294 1.69 -21.07 6.88
CA MET A 294 2.83 -20.63 6.07
C MET A 294 3.43 -21.77 5.25
N ALA A 295 3.42 -23.00 5.76
CA ALA A 295 3.88 -24.17 5.02
C ALA A 295 2.96 -24.52 3.85
N VAL A 296 1.63 -24.41 4.02
CA VAL A 296 0.66 -24.59 2.92
C VAL A 296 0.86 -23.53 1.82
N PHE A 297 1.19 -22.29 2.20
CA PHE A 297 1.45 -21.20 1.25
C PHE A 297 2.80 -21.35 0.54
N ALA A 298 3.84 -21.84 1.24
CA ALA A 298 5.16 -22.09 0.66
C ALA A 298 5.15 -23.29 -0.29
N SER A 299 4.49 -24.40 0.08
CA SER A 299 4.37 -25.59 -0.77
C SER A 299 3.57 -25.32 -2.05
N ALA A 300 2.52 -24.48 -1.99
CA ALA A 300 1.76 -24.07 -3.17
C ALA A 300 2.55 -23.14 -4.12
N MET A 301 3.62 -22.51 -3.62
CA MET A 301 4.51 -21.67 -4.42
C MET A 301 5.67 -22.47 -5.05
N GLU A 302 6.08 -23.56 -4.41
CA GLU A 302 7.16 -24.45 -4.85
C GLU A 302 6.67 -25.53 -5.84
N GLU A 303 5.38 -25.90 -5.81
CA GLU A 303 4.77 -26.86 -6.73
C GLU A 303 4.60 -26.33 -8.18
N ASN A 304 4.72 -25.01 -8.39
CA ASN A 304 4.72 -24.41 -9.73
C ASN A 304 6.13 -24.27 -10.35
N LEU A 305 7.19 -24.73 -9.67
CA LEU A 305 8.57 -24.63 -10.14
C LEU A 305 9.37 -25.93 -9.92
N GLY A 306 9.02 -26.96 -10.69
CA GLY A 306 9.88 -28.13 -10.94
C GLY A 306 9.20 -29.03 -11.97
N VAL A 307 9.83 -29.58 -13.00
CA VAL A 307 11.20 -30.07 -13.15
C VAL A 307 11.48 -30.22 -14.66
N ASP A 308 12.61 -29.70 -15.16
CA ASP A 308 13.20 -30.15 -16.43
C ASP A 308 14.14 -31.34 -16.16
N SER A 309 14.02 -32.38 -16.98
CA SER A 309 14.97 -33.49 -17.07
C SER A 309 16.11 -33.17 -18.05
N PRO A 310 17.28 -33.82 -17.93
CA PRO A 310 18.51 -33.37 -18.56
C PRO A 310 18.68 -33.95 -19.95
N ASP A 311 18.96 -33.12 -20.95
CA ASP A 311 19.89 -33.50 -22.02
C ASP A 311 20.35 -32.31 -22.87
N SER A 312 21.59 -32.43 -23.33
CA SER A 312 22.19 -31.74 -24.48
C SER A 312 22.67 -30.28 -24.34
N PHE A 313 23.99 -30.19 -24.24
CA PHE A 313 24.89 -29.04 -24.43
C PHE A 313 24.50 -28.06 -25.56
N GLU A 314 24.26 -26.80 -25.20
CA GLU A 314 24.82 -25.59 -25.85
C GLU A 314 24.46 -24.34 -25.01
N PRO A 315 25.40 -23.44 -24.66
CA PRO A 315 25.08 -22.26 -23.87
C PRO A 315 24.35 -21.21 -24.72
N LYS A 316 23.04 -21.09 -24.50
CA LYS A 316 22.18 -20.01 -25.00
C LYS A 316 22.64 -18.68 -24.36
N PRO A 317 22.70 -17.56 -25.10
CA PRO A 317 23.05 -16.27 -24.51
C PRO A 317 22.05 -15.88 -23.42
N LEU A 318 22.53 -15.55 -22.22
CA LEU A 318 21.66 -15.14 -21.12
C LEU A 318 20.92 -13.85 -21.47
N SER A 319 19.64 -13.82 -21.11
CA SER A 319 18.80 -12.62 -21.18
C SER A 319 19.40 -11.48 -20.34
N SER A 320 19.19 -10.25 -20.80
CA SER A 320 19.70 -9.03 -20.17
C SER A 320 19.28 -8.95 -18.70
N GLY A 321 20.24 -9.13 -17.79
CA GLY A 321 20.02 -9.06 -16.33
C GLY A 321 20.38 -10.32 -15.55
N MET A 322 20.75 -11.41 -16.23
CA MET A 322 21.31 -12.60 -15.59
C MET A 322 22.82 -12.69 -15.85
N SER A 323 23.56 -13.09 -14.82
CA SER A 323 25.00 -13.36 -14.87
C SER A 323 25.30 -14.72 -14.23
N TYR A 324 26.54 -15.19 -14.30
CA TYR A 324 26.94 -16.40 -13.58
C TYR A 324 27.54 -16.04 -12.22
N CYS A 325 27.37 -16.92 -11.24
CA CYS A 325 28.00 -16.78 -9.93
C CYS A 325 29.51 -16.63 -10.10
N GLU A 326 30.09 -15.59 -9.49
CA GLU A 326 31.52 -15.28 -9.66
C GLU A 326 32.45 -16.10 -8.73
N HIS A 327 31.97 -17.22 -8.19
CA HIS A 327 32.80 -18.16 -7.44
C HIS A 327 33.51 -19.11 -8.41
N LEU A 328 34.82 -19.34 -8.22
CA LEU A 328 35.61 -20.27 -9.01
C LEU A 328 34.96 -21.66 -9.04
N GLY A 329 34.57 -22.13 -10.23
CA GLY A 329 33.95 -23.45 -10.42
C GLY A 329 32.44 -23.51 -10.19
N CYS A 330 31.77 -22.37 -9.92
CA CYS A 330 30.32 -22.29 -9.86
C CYS A 330 29.77 -21.81 -11.21
N ASN A 331 28.79 -22.51 -11.77
CA ASN A 331 28.11 -22.13 -13.02
C ASN A 331 26.61 -21.87 -12.81
N VAL A 332 26.22 -21.57 -11.57
CA VAL A 332 24.84 -21.22 -11.21
C VAL A 332 24.54 -19.81 -11.74
N THR A 333 23.38 -19.65 -12.35
CA THR A 333 22.90 -18.34 -12.81
C THR A 333 22.47 -17.50 -11.61
N VAL A 334 22.83 -16.23 -11.62
CA VAL A 334 22.52 -15.24 -10.59
C VAL A 334 21.90 -14.01 -11.23
N SER A 335 20.91 -13.44 -10.56
CA SER A 335 20.21 -12.23 -11.00
C SER A 335 20.72 -11.00 -10.26
N ASN A 336 20.25 -9.81 -10.65
CA ASN A 336 20.57 -8.56 -9.99
C ASN A 336 20.04 -8.46 -8.54
N THR A 337 19.17 -9.38 -8.10
CA THR A 337 18.64 -9.42 -6.73
C THR A 337 19.45 -10.33 -5.80
N ASP A 338 20.40 -11.10 -6.34
CA ASP A 338 21.25 -11.99 -5.55
C ASP A 338 22.33 -11.24 -4.76
N PHE A 339 22.99 -11.96 -3.85
CA PHE A 339 23.97 -11.39 -2.94
C PHE A 339 25.14 -10.76 -3.70
N ARG A 340 25.33 -9.45 -3.49
CA ARG A 340 26.45 -8.68 -4.04
C ARG A 340 27.42 -8.27 -2.96
N CYS A 341 28.68 -8.68 -3.07
CA CYS A 341 29.68 -8.34 -2.07
C CYS A 341 29.94 -6.83 -2.02
N PHE A 342 29.91 -6.23 -0.83
CA PHE A 342 30.12 -4.78 -0.67
C PHE A 342 31.53 -4.33 -1.07
N LYS A 343 32.53 -5.21 -0.94
CA LYS A 343 33.94 -4.89 -1.17
C LYS A 343 34.36 -5.05 -2.64
N CYS A 344 34.12 -6.21 -3.24
CA CYS A 344 34.54 -6.50 -4.62
C CYS A 344 33.44 -6.28 -5.67
N ARG A 345 32.19 -6.02 -5.25
CA ARG A 345 31.01 -5.80 -6.12
C ARG A 345 30.63 -6.96 -7.05
N ARG A 346 31.22 -8.14 -6.82
CA ARG A 346 30.89 -9.40 -7.49
C ARG A 346 29.59 -10.00 -6.95
N THR A 347 28.86 -10.72 -7.79
CA THR A 347 27.58 -11.36 -7.45
C THR A 347 27.75 -12.86 -7.22
N PHE A 348 27.12 -13.40 -6.18
CA PHE A 348 27.24 -14.80 -5.77
C PHE A 348 25.86 -15.44 -5.54
N CYS A 349 25.72 -16.72 -5.84
CA CYS A 349 24.52 -17.49 -5.54
C CYS A 349 24.36 -17.71 -4.03
N TYR A 350 23.20 -18.23 -3.62
CA TYR A 350 22.89 -18.49 -2.21
C TYR A 350 23.94 -19.35 -1.48
N ASP A 351 24.51 -20.35 -2.16
CA ASP A 351 25.50 -21.28 -1.59
C ASP A 351 26.88 -20.65 -1.39
N HIS A 352 27.21 -19.62 -2.18
CA HIS A 352 28.50 -18.93 -2.14
C HIS A 352 28.40 -17.52 -1.54
N LYS A 353 27.25 -17.15 -0.96
CA LYS A 353 27.13 -15.91 -0.20
C LYS A 353 28.02 -16.01 1.04
N GLY A 354 28.85 -14.99 1.28
CA GLY A 354 29.73 -14.98 2.45
C GLY A 354 28.98 -14.58 3.71
N THR A 355 29.66 -13.87 4.61
CA THR A 355 28.95 -13.16 5.68
C THR A 355 28.00 -12.14 5.05
N SER A 356 26.92 -11.75 5.74
CA SER A 356 25.83 -10.93 5.19
C SER A 356 26.24 -9.62 4.50
N VAL A 357 27.51 -9.23 4.58
CA VAL A 357 28.08 -8.01 3.97
C VAL A 357 29.26 -8.30 3.02
N VAL A 358 29.99 -9.42 3.17
CA VAL A 358 31.28 -9.65 2.49
C VAL A 358 31.40 -11.10 2.01
N CYS A 359 31.86 -11.33 0.76
CA CYS A 359 32.08 -12.67 0.23
C CYS A 359 33.25 -13.39 0.91
N PRO A 360 33.34 -14.73 0.82
CA PRO A 360 34.40 -15.50 1.48
C PRO A 360 35.82 -15.07 1.07
N GLU A 361 36.00 -14.65 -0.18
CA GLU A 361 37.30 -14.18 -0.69
C GLU A 361 37.73 -12.81 -0.11
N CYS A 362 36.76 -12.02 0.35
CA CYS A 362 36.98 -10.65 0.85
C CYS A 362 36.92 -10.53 2.38
N SER A 363 36.50 -11.60 3.05
CA SER A 363 36.29 -11.69 4.50
C SER A 363 37.57 -11.73 5.30
#